data_AF-A0A099NYB0-F1
#
_entry.id   AF-A0A099NYB0-F1
#
_cell.length_a   1.000
_cell.length_b   1.000
_cell.length_c   1.000
_cell.angle_alpha   90.00
_cell.angle_beta   90.00
_cell.angle_gamma   90.00
#
_symmetry.space_group_name_H-M   'P 1'
#
loop_
_entity.id
_entity.type
_entity.pdbx_description
1 polymer ?
#
loop_
_entity_poly.entity_id
_entity_poly.type
_entity_poly.pdbx_seq_one_letter_code
_entity_poly.pdbx_strand_id
1 'polypeptide(L)'
;MKNEARLQDSFKEKLRVLQRGDVVQEILSNISGIDVLFVRCLGLGSVSVSYLAMYQLCLLKLVVDYLNQNLNERNKEESEMVEIKVSLWDPVFSHEDKEFFENHLKYTVEEEFKCDPSSVLYYMPHFPVSIFESVLTEEKPKFILANDLTAYAIKFPETKYFSQYPNCARLTKLITNKAKEESVEKENCTAVKPPDDGFQIVKKKNRKKKNSLVYQPPVIDYGFETAYFKKVKSSIIREGNNTDNPWSSAFTDMSFMVID
;
A
#
# COMPACT_ATOMS: atom_id res chain seq x y z
N MET A 1 -24.77 -22.36 8.43
CA MET A 1 -25.74 -22.33 7.31
C MET A 1 -26.35 -20.96 7.00
N LYS A 2 -27.28 -20.36 7.77
CA LYS A 2 -27.89 -19.05 7.38
C LYS A 2 -26.90 -17.88 7.30
N ASN A 3 -25.94 -17.81 8.23
CA ASN A 3 -24.94 -16.73 8.26
C ASN A 3 -23.88 -16.87 7.16
N GLU A 4 -23.49 -18.11 6.86
CA GLU A 4 -22.51 -18.43 5.82
C GLU A 4 -23.01 -18.09 4.41
N ALA A 5 -24.27 -18.43 4.09
CA ALA A 5 -24.90 -18.06 2.82
C ALA A 5 -24.95 -16.54 2.64
N ARG A 6 -25.32 -15.81 3.71
CA ARG A 6 -25.32 -14.34 3.71
C ARG A 6 -23.92 -13.77 3.46
N LEU A 7 -22.88 -14.37 4.04
CA LEU A 7 -21.50 -13.91 3.86
C LEU A 7 -21.02 -14.12 2.43
N GLN A 8 -21.31 -15.29 1.84
CA GLN A 8 -21.04 -15.59 0.43
C GLN A 8 -21.77 -14.64 -0.51
N ASP A 9 -23.05 -14.36 -0.26
CA ASP A 9 -23.85 -13.45 -1.09
C ASP A 9 -23.29 -12.03 -1.03
N SER A 10 -22.96 -11.55 0.18
CA SER A 10 -22.31 -10.26 0.39
C SER A 10 -20.97 -10.16 -0.34
N PHE A 11 -20.15 -11.21 -0.28
CA PHE A 11 -18.88 -11.29 -1.00
C PHE A 11 -19.10 -11.24 -2.52
N LYS A 12 -19.98 -12.08 -3.07
CA LYS A 12 -20.27 -12.12 -4.51
C LYS A 12 -20.81 -10.79 -5.04
N GLU A 13 -21.70 -10.14 -4.29
CA GLU A 13 -22.26 -8.84 -4.64
C GLU A 13 -21.14 -7.77 -4.72
N LYS A 14 -20.34 -7.65 -3.66
CA LYS A 14 -19.27 -6.64 -3.58
C LYS A 14 -18.14 -6.91 -4.56
N LEU A 15 -17.81 -8.19 -4.80
CA LEU A 15 -16.83 -8.59 -5.80
C LEU A 15 -17.27 -8.11 -7.19
N ARG A 16 -18.54 -8.28 -7.57
CA ARG A 16 -19.06 -7.81 -8.86
C ARG A 16 -19.02 -6.29 -9.01
N VAL A 17 -19.31 -5.57 -7.93
CA VAL A 17 -19.20 -4.10 -7.91
C VAL A 17 -17.74 -3.69 -8.13
N LEU A 18 -16.83 -4.33 -7.38
CA LEU A 18 -15.41 -3.98 -7.39
C LEU A 18 -14.71 -4.34 -8.71
N GLN A 19 -15.08 -5.46 -9.35
CA GLN A 19 -14.55 -5.90 -10.65
C GLN A 19 -14.64 -4.83 -11.75
N ARG A 20 -15.62 -3.91 -11.65
CA ARG A 20 -15.86 -2.83 -12.62
C ARG A 20 -15.28 -1.49 -12.18
N GLY A 21 -14.66 -1.42 -11.01
CA GLY A 21 -14.12 -0.19 -10.44
C GLY A 21 -12.73 0.14 -10.98
N ASP A 22 -12.50 1.43 -11.24
CA ASP A 22 -11.22 1.93 -11.73
C ASP A 22 -10.07 1.68 -10.74
N VAL A 23 -10.38 1.64 -9.43
CA VAL A 23 -9.42 1.30 -8.37
C VAL A 23 -8.75 -0.06 -8.58
N VAL A 24 -9.49 -1.06 -9.08
CA VAL A 24 -8.91 -2.37 -9.37
C VAL A 24 -7.96 -2.27 -10.56
N GLN A 25 -8.37 -1.59 -11.63
CA GLN A 25 -7.53 -1.45 -12.82
C GLN A 25 -6.23 -0.71 -12.50
N GLU A 26 -6.30 0.35 -11.69
CA GLU A 26 -5.13 1.07 -11.20
C GLU A 26 -4.22 0.13 -10.40
N ILE A 27 -4.74 -0.63 -9.45
CA ILE A 27 -3.94 -1.58 -8.64
C ILE A 27 -3.31 -2.65 -9.53
N LEU A 28 -4.09 -3.30 -10.40
CA LEU A 28 -3.60 -4.37 -11.27
C LEU A 28 -2.50 -3.88 -12.22
N SER A 29 -2.63 -2.66 -12.74
CA SER A 29 -1.57 -2.04 -13.57
C SER A 29 -0.28 -1.81 -12.79
N ASN A 30 -0.37 -1.44 -11.50
CA ASN A 30 0.79 -1.17 -10.66
C ASN A 30 1.52 -2.45 -10.22
N ILE A 31 0.78 -3.54 -9.98
CA ILE A 31 1.37 -4.85 -9.64
C ILE A 31 1.77 -5.67 -10.87
N SER A 32 1.49 -5.17 -12.08
CA SER A 32 1.84 -5.88 -13.30
C SER A 32 3.36 -6.14 -13.37
N GLY A 33 3.73 -7.38 -13.73
CA GLY A 33 5.12 -7.78 -13.88
C GLY A 33 5.86 -8.16 -12.58
N ILE A 34 5.20 -8.20 -11.42
CA ILE A 34 5.81 -8.83 -10.24
C ILE A 34 5.79 -10.35 -10.37
N ASP A 35 6.78 -10.99 -9.75
CA ASP A 35 6.87 -12.43 -9.66
C ASP A 35 6.77 -12.87 -8.20
N VAL A 36 5.63 -13.45 -7.85
CA VAL A 36 5.33 -13.92 -6.50
C VAL A 36 4.65 -15.29 -6.58
N LEU A 37 4.88 -16.10 -5.55
CA LEU A 37 4.23 -17.41 -5.37
C LEU A 37 3.24 -17.38 -4.20
N PHE A 38 3.31 -16.32 -3.39
CA PHE A 38 2.54 -16.20 -2.16
C PHE A 38 1.95 -14.80 -2.02
N VAL A 39 0.78 -14.74 -1.38
CA VAL A 39 0.22 -13.50 -0.86
C VAL A 39 0.03 -13.66 0.64
N ARG A 40 0.62 -12.75 1.42
CA ARG A 40 0.45 -12.68 2.87
C ARG A 40 -0.41 -11.48 3.21
N CYS A 41 -1.63 -11.71 3.66
CA CYS A 41 -2.54 -10.67 4.10
C CYS A 41 -2.51 -10.51 5.62
N LEU A 42 -2.27 -9.28 6.08
CA LEU A 42 -2.25 -8.94 7.50
C LEU A 42 -3.24 -7.81 7.78
N GLY A 43 -4.00 -7.92 8.88
CA GLY A 43 -4.86 -6.85 9.37
C GLY A 43 -6.08 -6.55 8.49
N LEU A 44 -6.67 -7.58 7.88
CA LEU A 44 -7.83 -7.43 7.00
C LEU A 44 -9.08 -6.90 7.71
N GLY A 45 -9.20 -7.17 9.02
CA GLY A 45 -10.43 -7.02 9.79
C GLY A 45 -11.43 -8.16 9.60
N SER A 46 -12.41 -8.24 10.50
CA SER A 46 -13.47 -9.27 10.44
C SER A 46 -14.46 -8.99 9.30
N VAL A 47 -14.55 -9.90 8.33
CA VAL A 47 -15.37 -9.74 7.11
C VAL A 47 -16.85 -10.04 7.34
N SER A 48 -17.16 -10.82 8.37
CA SER A 48 -18.52 -11.09 8.83
C SER A 48 -19.18 -9.89 9.49
N VAL A 49 -18.38 -8.94 10.01
CA VAL A 49 -18.88 -7.76 10.73
C VAL A 49 -18.62 -6.46 9.98
N SER A 50 -17.45 -6.31 9.34
CA SER A 50 -17.03 -5.04 8.72
C SER A 50 -17.30 -5.01 7.22
N TYR A 51 -18.09 -4.01 6.82
CA TYR A 51 -18.34 -3.69 5.41
C TYR A 51 -17.04 -3.40 4.65
N LEU A 52 -16.12 -2.63 5.26
CA LEU A 52 -14.86 -2.26 4.65
C LEU A 52 -13.93 -3.47 4.50
N ALA A 53 -13.85 -4.34 5.52
CA ALA A 53 -13.06 -5.57 5.47
C ALA A 53 -13.54 -6.50 4.35
N MET A 54 -14.86 -6.57 4.12
CA MET A 54 -15.39 -7.35 3.00
C MET A 54 -14.95 -6.81 1.63
N TYR A 55 -14.88 -5.49 1.43
CA TYR A 55 -14.30 -4.93 0.20
C TYR A 55 -12.80 -5.18 0.09
N GLN A 56 -12.05 -5.12 1.21
CA GLN A 56 -10.64 -5.52 1.21
C GLN A 56 -10.44 -6.97 0.79
N LEU A 57 -11.31 -7.87 1.26
CA LEU A 57 -11.25 -9.28 0.87
C LEU A 57 -11.57 -9.47 -0.62
N CYS A 58 -12.56 -8.72 -1.13
CA CYS A 58 -12.88 -8.74 -2.56
C CYS A 58 -11.69 -8.25 -3.39
N LEU A 59 -11.02 -7.18 -2.97
CA LEU A 59 -9.82 -6.68 -3.64
C LEU A 59 -8.69 -7.73 -3.61
N LEU A 60 -8.43 -8.33 -2.44
CA LEU A 60 -7.45 -9.41 -2.30
C LEU A 60 -7.74 -10.56 -3.28
N LYS A 61 -9.00 -10.97 -3.41
CA LYS A 61 -9.40 -12.01 -4.37
C LYS A 61 -9.07 -11.61 -5.81
N LEU A 62 -9.39 -10.38 -6.23
CA LEU A 62 -9.11 -9.91 -7.59
C LEU A 62 -7.61 -9.81 -7.88
N VAL A 63 -6.82 -9.38 -6.90
CA VAL A 63 -5.35 -9.37 -6.99
C VAL A 63 -4.81 -10.78 -7.15
N VAL A 64 -5.25 -11.73 -6.31
CA VAL A 64 -4.83 -13.14 -6.39
C VAL A 64 -5.22 -13.77 -7.73
N ASP A 65 -6.43 -13.50 -8.23
CA ASP A 65 -6.88 -14.00 -9.53
C ASP A 65 -6.02 -13.48 -10.68
N TYR A 66 -5.68 -12.19 -10.65
CA TYR A 66 -4.77 -11.59 -11.63
C TYR A 66 -3.36 -12.19 -11.58
N LEU A 67 -2.80 -12.39 -10.37
CA LEU A 67 -1.48 -13.00 -10.20
C LEU A 67 -1.46 -14.46 -10.66
N ASN A 68 -2.51 -15.23 -10.38
CA ASN A 68 -2.68 -16.59 -10.88
C ASN A 68 -2.74 -16.65 -12.41
N GLN A 69 -3.47 -15.73 -13.05
CA GLN A 69 -3.52 -15.64 -14.51
C GLN A 69 -2.12 -15.38 -15.09
N ASN A 70 -1.39 -14.41 -14.56
CA ASN A 70 -0.02 -14.10 -14.99
C ASN A 70 0.95 -15.27 -14.75
N LEU A 71 0.81 -16.00 -13.64
CA LEU A 71 1.64 -17.16 -13.35
C LEU A 71 1.39 -18.29 -14.35
N ASN A 72 0.13 -18.63 -14.59
CA ASN A 72 -0.25 -19.68 -15.53
C ASN A 72 0.06 -19.31 -16.98
N GLU A 73 0.00 -18.02 -17.35
CA GLU A 73 0.39 -17.58 -18.69
C GLU A 73 1.88 -17.76 -18.97
N ARG A 74 2.73 -17.61 -17.94
CA ARG A 74 4.17 -17.83 -18.02
C ARG A 74 4.53 -19.33 -18.01
N ASN A 75 3.78 -20.12 -17.26
CA ASN A 75 4.03 -21.55 -17.09
C ASN A 75 3.22 -22.43 -18.07
N LYS A 76 2.75 -21.89 -19.21
CA LYS A 76 1.94 -22.61 -20.22
C LYS A 76 2.57 -23.91 -20.75
N GLU A 77 3.88 -24.08 -20.59
CA GLU A 77 4.62 -25.28 -21.00
C GLU A 77 4.66 -26.37 -19.93
N GLU A 78 4.37 -26.04 -18.67
CA GLU A 78 4.33 -27.00 -17.56
C GLU A 78 2.93 -27.64 -17.46
N SER A 79 2.88 -28.96 -17.26
CA SER A 79 1.61 -29.72 -17.22
C SER A 79 0.84 -29.55 -15.90
N GLU A 80 1.37 -28.79 -14.95
CA GLU A 80 0.80 -28.59 -13.61
C GLU A 80 0.43 -27.12 -13.41
N MET A 81 -0.84 -26.87 -13.07
CA MET A 81 -1.30 -25.53 -12.73
C MET A 81 -0.69 -25.12 -11.39
N VAL A 82 0.11 -24.05 -11.39
CA VAL A 82 0.66 -23.48 -10.16
C VAL A 82 -0.28 -22.39 -9.68
N GLU A 83 -0.76 -22.52 -8.44
CA GLU A 83 -1.62 -21.52 -7.82
C GLU A 83 -0.86 -20.74 -6.74
N ILE A 84 -1.09 -19.42 -6.72
CA ILE A 84 -0.67 -18.52 -5.65
C ILE A 84 -1.28 -18.99 -4.33
N LYS A 85 -0.42 -19.23 -3.35
CA LYS A 85 -0.84 -19.59 -2.00
C LYS A 85 -1.14 -18.33 -1.20
N VAL A 86 -2.30 -18.30 -0.56
CA VAL A 86 -2.74 -17.13 0.21
C VAL A 86 -2.80 -17.47 1.69
N SER A 87 -2.14 -16.65 2.48
CA SER A 87 -2.05 -16.76 3.92
C SER A 87 -2.65 -15.50 4.56
N LEU A 88 -3.55 -15.65 5.52
CA LEU A 88 -4.24 -14.56 6.20
C LEU A 88 -3.94 -14.58 7.69
N TRP A 89 -3.78 -13.40 8.29
CA TRP A 89 -3.84 -13.25 9.74
C TRP A 89 -4.39 -11.91 10.19
N ASP A 90 -5.29 -11.99 11.15
CA ASP A 90 -5.76 -10.88 11.97
C ASP A 90 -6.29 -11.45 13.29
N PRO A 91 -5.86 -10.95 14.46
CA PRO A 91 -6.40 -11.40 15.75
C PRO A 91 -7.91 -11.21 15.89
N VAL A 92 -8.54 -10.35 15.08
CA VAL A 92 -9.99 -10.08 15.16
C VAL A 92 -10.86 -11.05 14.35
N PHE A 93 -10.27 -12.01 13.63
CA PHE A 93 -11.05 -12.97 12.85
C PHE A 93 -11.93 -13.85 13.74
N SER A 94 -13.23 -13.86 13.44
CA SER A 94 -14.21 -14.75 14.07
C SER A 94 -14.09 -16.18 13.53
N HIS A 95 -14.81 -17.11 14.13
CA HIS A 95 -14.89 -18.48 13.60
C HIS A 95 -15.51 -18.51 12.20
N GLU A 96 -16.56 -17.72 11.98
CA GLU A 96 -17.23 -17.59 10.69
C GLU A 96 -16.32 -17.01 9.60
N ASP A 97 -15.44 -16.06 9.96
CA ASP A 97 -14.45 -15.51 9.03
C ASP A 97 -13.49 -16.61 8.56
N LYS A 98 -12.94 -17.37 9.52
CA LYS A 98 -11.97 -18.45 9.25
C LYS A 98 -12.59 -19.56 8.40
N GLU A 99 -13.77 -20.03 8.78
CA GLU A 99 -14.52 -21.00 7.98
C GLU A 99 -14.76 -20.49 6.56
N PHE A 100 -15.06 -19.19 6.40
CA PHE A 100 -15.27 -18.61 5.09
C PHE A 100 -14.00 -18.63 4.22
N PHE A 101 -12.88 -18.19 4.79
CA PHE A 101 -11.59 -18.16 4.10
C PHE A 101 -11.13 -19.56 3.67
N GLU A 102 -11.18 -20.52 4.59
CA GLU A 102 -10.67 -21.88 4.36
C GLU A 102 -11.58 -22.68 3.43
N ASN A 103 -12.90 -22.60 3.61
CA ASN A 103 -13.82 -23.45 2.86
C ASN A 103 -14.20 -22.86 1.49
N HIS A 104 -14.37 -21.54 1.39
CA HIS A 104 -14.85 -20.89 0.15
C HIS A 104 -13.74 -20.28 -0.69
N LEU A 105 -12.69 -19.73 -0.07
CA LEU A 105 -11.57 -19.12 -0.80
C LEU A 105 -10.34 -20.02 -0.89
N LYS A 106 -10.28 -21.08 -0.08
CA LYS A 106 -9.12 -21.98 0.05
C LYS A 106 -7.87 -21.25 0.52
N TYR A 107 -8.04 -20.22 1.34
CA TYR A 107 -6.96 -19.48 1.96
C TYR A 107 -6.61 -20.09 3.32
N THR A 108 -5.34 -20.04 3.70
CA THR A 108 -4.87 -20.53 5.00
C THR A 108 -4.91 -19.41 6.03
N VAL A 109 -5.44 -19.68 7.23
CA VAL A 109 -5.39 -18.74 8.35
C VAL A 109 -4.31 -19.17 9.33
N GLU A 110 -3.23 -18.40 9.42
CA GLU A 110 -2.06 -18.77 10.23
C GLU A 110 -1.33 -17.54 10.76
N GLU A 111 -0.88 -17.57 12.00
CA GLU A 111 -0.16 -16.45 12.63
C GLU A 111 1.29 -16.37 12.16
N GLU A 112 1.98 -17.50 12.17
CA GLU A 112 3.33 -17.60 11.61
C GLU A 112 3.25 -17.90 10.12
N PHE A 113 4.04 -17.18 9.33
CA PHE A 113 4.19 -17.42 7.90
C PHE A 113 5.68 -17.40 7.56
N LYS A 114 6.19 -18.47 6.95
CA LYS A 114 7.62 -18.61 6.64
C LYS A 114 7.79 -18.95 5.17
N CYS A 115 8.22 -17.96 4.40
CA CYS A 115 8.56 -18.08 2.98
C CYS A 115 9.70 -17.10 2.67
N ASP A 116 10.30 -17.22 1.49
CA ASP A 116 11.21 -16.18 1.00
C ASP A 116 10.42 -14.87 0.78
N PRO A 117 10.72 -13.77 1.50
CA PRO A 117 10.02 -12.50 1.36
C PRO A 117 10.09 -11.91 -0.05
N SER A 118 11.07 -12.32 -0.86
CA SER A 118 11.21 -11.88 -2.24
C SER A 118 10.11 -12.43 -3.16
N SER A 119 9.48 -13.54 -2.77
CA SER A 119 8.42 -14.25 -3.52
C SER A 119 7.02 -13.99 -2.97
N VAL A 120 6.85 -13.00 -2.08
CA VAL A 120 5.61 -12.73 -1.35
C VAL A 120 5.13 -11.31 -1.64
N LEU A 121 3.85 -11.17 -1.98
CA LEU A 121 3.15 -9.90 -1.90
C LEU A 121 2.51 -9.75 -0.51
N TYR A 122 2.96 -8.76 0.25
CA TYR A 122 2.36 -8.42 1.54
C TYR A 122 1.18 -7.46 1.30
N TYR A 123 -0.03 -7.90 1.62
CA TYR A 123 -1.26 -7.12 1.52
C TYR A 123 -1.71 -6.68 2.92
N MET A 124 -1.56 -5.39 3.22
CA MET A 124 -1.76 -4.84 4.57
C MET A 124 -2.66 -3.61 4.54
N PRO A 125 -3.97 -3.77 4.27
CA PRO A 125 -4.90 -2.64 4.23
C PRO A 125 -5.21 -2.12 5.63
N HIS A 126 -5.30 -0.81 5.78
CA HIS A 126 -5.57 -0.10 7.04
C HIS A 126 -4.67 -0.52 8.22
N PHE A 127 -3.42 -0.86 7.91
CA PHE A 127 -2.51 -1.48 8.86
C PHE A 127 -1.81 -0.44 9.75
N PRO A 128 -1.94 -0.51 11.10
CA PRO A 128 -1.33 0.46 11.99
C PRO A 128 0.19 0.56 11.77
N VAL A 129 0.72 1.78 11.76
CA VAL A 129 2.15 2.03 11.46
C VAL A 129 3.11 1.28 12.39
N SER A 130 2.71 1.03 13.64
CA SER A 130 3.49 0.22 14.57
C SER A 130 3.66 -1.22 14.12
N ILE A 131 2.62 -1.83 13.57
CA ILE A 131 2.67 -3.21 13.09
C ILE A 131 3.37 -3.24 11.72
N PHE A 132 3.16 -2.21 10.89
CA PHE A 132 3.92 -2.04 9.65
C PHE A 132 5.44 -2.02 9.93
N GLU A 133 5.88 -1.27 10.94
CA GLU A 133 7.29 -1.21 11.37
C GLU A 133 7.83 -2.59 11.76
N SER A 134 7.06 -3.37 12.54
CA SER A 134 7.42 -4.75 12.89
C SER A 134 7.60 -5.62 11.65
N VAL A 135 6.66 -5.57 10.71
CA VAL A 135 6.76 -6.34 9.45
C VAL A 135 8.00 -5.92 8.64
N LEU A 136 8.29 -4.63 8.51
CA LEU A 136 9.50 -4.17 7.83
C LEU A 136 10.78 -4.66 8.52
N THR A 137 10.77 -4.73 9.85
CA THR A 137 11.94 -5.10 10.64
C THR A 137 12.22 -6.61 10.61
N GLU A 138 11.16 -7.40 10.76
CA GLU A 138 11.23 -8.86 10.94
C GLU A 138 11.17 -9.59 9.61
N GLU A 139 10.20 -9.25 8.76
CA GLU A 139 9.87 -9.97 7.53
C GLU A 139 10.60 -9.46 6.30
N LYS A 140 11.02 -8.18 6.30
CA LYS A 140 11.77 -7.53 5.21
C LYS A 140 11.14 -7.74 3.82
N PRO A 141 9.86 -7.38 3.65
CA PRO A 141 9.11 -7.61 2.42
C PRO A 141 9.67 -6.88 1.21
N LYS A 142 9.61 -7.51 0.03
CA LYS A 142 9.96 -6.87 -1.25
C LYS A 142 8.77 -6.14 -1.89
N PHE A 143 7.60 -6.77 -1.89
CA PHE A 143 6.39 -6.25 -2.51
C PHE A 143 5.33 -5.98 -1.45
N ILE A 144 4.81 -4.76 -1.40
CA ILE A 144 3.80 -4.36 -0.41
C ILE A 144 2.65 -3.63 -1.10
N LEU A 145 1.43 -4.07 -0.85
CA LEU A 145 0.21 -3.33 -1.16
C LEU A 145 -0.49 -2.97 0.16
N ALA A 146 -0.36 -1.72 0.58
CA ALA A 146 -0.75 -1.26 1.91
C ALA A 146 -1.05 0.24 1.93
N ASN A 147 -1.32 0.82 3.10
CA ASN A 147 -1.44 2.28 3.18
C ASN A 147 -0.13 2.98 2.82
N ASP A 148 -0.24 4.15 2.19
CA ASP A 148 0.82 5.09 1.88
C ASP A 148 1.47 5.57 3.17
N LEU A 149 2.75 5.27 3.31
CA LEU A 149 3.54 5.66 4.47
C LEU A 149 3.62 7.19 4.63
N THR A 150 3.50 7.95 3.54
CA THR A 150 3.50 9.42 3.61
C THR A 150 2.29 9.96 4.37
N ALA A 151 1.14 9.25 4.36
CA ALA A 151 -0.05 9.62 5.10
C ALA A 151 0.16 9.50 6.63
N TYR A 152 1.00 8.57 7.08
CA TYR A 152 1.38 8.47 8.49
C TYR A 152 2.33 9.57 8.92
N ALA A 153 3.29 9.93 8.05
CA ALA A 153 4.29 10.94 8.39
C ALA A 153 3.70 12.33 8.65
N ILE A 154 2.52 12.65 8.08
CA ILE A 154 1.80 13.90 8.38
C ILE A 154 1.38 13.98 9.86
N LYS A 155 1.17 12.83 10.52
CA LYS A 155 0.65 12.75 11.89
C LYS A 155 1.73 12.96 12.96
N PHE A 156 3.01 12.94 12.59
CA PHE A 156 4.12 12.99 13.54
C PHE A 156 5.20 13.98 13.10
N PRO A 157 5.86 14.69 14.05
CA PRO A 157 7.13 15.34 13.75
C PRO A 157 8.16 14.31 13.26
N GLU A 158 8.97 14.68 12.27
CA GLU A 158 9.94 13.78 11.59
C GLU A 158 10.86 13.06 12.58
N THR A 159 11.31 13.75 13.64
CA THR A 159 12.15 13.18 14.70
C THR A 159 11.45 12.10 15.51
N LYS A 160 10.18 12.34 15.88
CA LYS A 160 9.37 11.37 16.62
C LYS A 160 9.04 10.18 15.74
N TYR A 161 8.75 10.42 14.46
CA TYR A 161 8.46 9.36 13.50
C TYR A 161 9.65 8.42 13.34
N PHE A 162 10.85 8.95 13.12
CA PHE A 162 12.06 8.14 13.00
C PHE A 162 12.43 7.41 14.31
N SER A 163 12.26 8.05 15.47
CA SER A 163 12.56 7.41 16.76
C SER A 163 11.63 6.25 17.09
N GLN A 164 10.38 6.26 16.62
CA GLN A 164 9.39 5.22 16.92
C GLN A 164 9.29 4.17 15.81
N TYR A 165 9.41 4.59 14.55
CA TYR A 165 9.21 3.77 13.36
C TYR A 165 10.34 4.02 12.34
N PRO A 166 11.58 3.62 12.65
CA PRO A 166 12.75 3.98 11.85
C PRO A 166 12.68 3.49 10.40
N ASN A 167 12.21 2.26 10.13
CA ASN A 167 12.11 1.73 8.77
C ASN A 167 10.99 2.40 7.98
N CYS A 168 9.83 2.63 8.58
CA CYS A 168 8.75 3.39 7.95
C CYS A 168 9.19 4.83 7.61
N ALA A 169 9.92 5.48 8.53
CA ALA A 169 10.46 6.83 8.32
C ALA A 169 11.51 6.87 7.20
N ARG A 170 12.41 5.89 7.13
CA ARG A 170 13.39 5.74 6.05
C ARG A 170 12.70 5.55 4.69
N LEU A 171 11.72 4.65 4.59
CA LEU A 171 10.96 4.46 3.36
C LEU A 171 10.24 5.74 2.93
N THR A 172 9.56 6.41 3.87
CA THR A 172 8.89 7.68 3.61
C THR A 172 9.85 8.74 3.07
N LYS A 173 11.07 8.80 3.62
CA LYS A 173 12.10 9.73 3.16
C LYS A 173 12.53 9.43 1.72
N LEU A 174 12.75 8.16 1.38
CA LEU A 174 13.08 7.75 0.02
C LEU A 174 11.96 8.07 -0.97
N ILE A 175 10.70 7.80 -0.61
CA ILE A 175 9.52 8.12 -1.43
C ILE A 175 9.45 9.64 -1.69
N THR A 176 9.62 10.44 -0.64
CA THR A 176 9.51 11.91 -0.72
C THR A 176 10.66 12.52 -1.52
N ASN A 177 11.88 12.01 -1.38
CA ASN A 177 13.04 12.51 -2.13
C ASN A 177 12.88 12.24 -3.63
N LYS A 178 12.44 11.03 -4.00
CA LYS A 178 12.18 10.68 -5.40
C LYS A 178 11.11 11.56 -6.03
N ALA A 179 10.02 11.82 -5.31
CA ALA A 179 8.96 12.73 -5.79
C ALA A 179 9.49 14.16 -6.04
N LYS A 180 10.43 14.64 -5.22
CA LYS A 180 11.08 15.94 -5.42
C LYS A 180 11.99 15.95 -6.66
N GLU A 181 12.81 14.92 -6.83
CA GLU A 181 13.68 14.79 -8.00
C GLU A 181 12.86 14.80 -9.31
N GLU A 182 11.77 14.03 -9.36
CA GLU A 182 10.88 14.00 -10.53
C GLU A 182 10.18 15.35 -10.81
N SER A 183 9.87 16.13 -9.76
CA SER A 183 9.29 17.46 -9.94
C SER A 183 10.30 18.47 -10.49
N VAL A 184 11.56 18.42 -10.05
CA VAL A 184 12.64 19.31 -10.51
C VAL A 184 13.02 19.00 -11.96
N GLU A 185 13.04 17.71 -12.35
CA GLU A 185 13.28 17.33 -13.75
C GLU A 185 12.18 17.80 -14.70
N LYS A 186 10.90 17.74 -14.28
CA LYS A 186 9.78 18.24 -15.07
C LYS A 186 9.80 19.76 -15.23
N GLU A 187 10.13 20.51 -14.17
CA GLU A 187 10.28 21.97 -14.24
C GLU A 187 11.42 22.39 -15.19
N ASN A 188 12.51 21.64 -15.22
CA ASN A 188 13.64 21.91 -16.13
C ASN A 188 13.32 21.59 -17.61
N CYS A 189 12.31 20.74 -17.89
CA CYS A 189 11.89 20.40 -19.25
C CYS A 189 10.77 21.31 -19.81
N THR A 190 10.11 22.11 -18.97
CA THR A 190 9.01 23.01 -19.38
C THR A 190 9.29 24.47 -19.08
N ALA A 191 10.51 24.94 -19.32
CA ALA A 191 10.85 26.37 -19.28
C ALA A 191 10.27 27.13 -20.50
N VAL A 192 8.96 27.05 -20.72
CA VAL A 192 8.23 28.04 -21.51
C VAL A 192 7.98 29.20 -20.58
N LYS A 193 8.68 30.32 -20.82
CA LYS A 193 8.38 31.59 -20.14
C LYS A 193 6.88 31.84 -20.29
N PRO A 194 6.13 32.11 -19.19
CA PRO A 194 4.75 32.53 -19.33
C PRO A 194 4.69 33.79 -20.21
N PRO A 195 3.62 33.98 -21.00
CA PRO A 195 3.44 35.20 -21.77
C PRO A 195 3.53 36.41 -20.84
N ASP A 196 4.17 37.47 -21.31
CA ASP A 196 4.31 38.73 -20.57
C ASP A 196 2.95 39.45 -20.55
N ASP A 197 2.09 39.08 -19.61
CA ASP A 197 0.73 39.60 -19.45
C ASP A 197 0.69 41.06 -18.92
N GLY A 198 1.82 41.79 -18.93
CA GLY A 198 1.91 43.18 -18.49
C GLY A 198 1.74 43.40 -16.97
N PHE A 199 1.55 42.33 -16.19
CA PHE A 199 1.52 42.39 -14.74
C PHE A 199 2.93 42.39 -14.16
N GLN A 200 3.40 43.57 -13.74
CA GLN A 200 4.62 43.67 -12.94
C GLN A 200 4.37 43.16 -11.51
N ILE A 201 4.95 42.01 -11.17
CA ILE A 201 5.01 41.53 -9.79
C ILE A 201 5.87 42.52 -8.98
N VAL A 202 5.22 43.41 -8.23
CA VAL A 202 5.87 44.30 -7.27
C VAL A 202 6.55 43.46 -6.18
N LYS A 203 7.89 43.37 -6.25
CA LYS A 203 8.70 42.72 -5.21
C LYS A 203 8.41 43.40 -3.87
N LYS A 204 7.76 42.69 -2.95
CA LYS A 204 7.59 43.16 -1.57
C LYS A 204 8.97 43.50 -1.01
N LYS A 205 9.16 44.76 -0.62
CA LYS A 205 10.38 45.25 0.01
C LYS A 205 10.61 44.43 1.28
N ASN A 206 11.61 43.55 1.29
CA ASN A 206 11.96 42.71 2.43
C ASN A 206 12.27 43.62 3.63
N ARG A 207 11.31 43.77 4.55
CA ARG A 207 11.59 44.32 5.88
C ARG A 207 12.61 43.37 6.51
N LYS A 208 13.84 43.85 6.70
CA LYS A 208 14.88 43.15 7.48
C LYS A 208 14.30 42.86 8.86
N LYS A 209 13.78 41.65 9.08
CA LYS A 209 13.38 41.20 10.41
C LYS A 209 14.65 41.11 11.25
N LYS A 210 14.74 41.97 12.28
CA LYS A 210 15.73 41.84 13.36
C LYS A 210 15.59 40.45 13.97
N ASN A 211 16.69 39.68 13.96
CA ASN A 211 16.99 38.50 14.78
C ASN A 211 15.79 37.83 15.47
N SER A 212 14.87 37.24 14.71
CA SER A 212 14.04 36.17 15.26
C SER A 212 14.89 34.90 15.25
N LEU A 213 15.00 34.21 16.38
CA LEU A 213 15.53 32.84 16.42
C LEU A 213 14.77 32.03 15.37
N VAL A 214 15.44 31.78 14.23
CA VAL A 214 14.88 30.96 13.17
C VAL A 214 15.01 29.53 13.66
N TYR A 215 13.88 28.89 13.96
CA TYR A 215 13.86 27.47 14.30
C TYR A 215 14.49 26.70 13.13
N GLN A 216 15.61 26.05 13.41
CA GLN A 216 16.21 25.09 12.50
C GLN A 216 15.74 23.71 12.95
N PRO A 217 14.96 22.99 12.12
CA PRO A 217 14.63 21.62 12.45
C PRO A 217 15.92 20.81 12.59
N PRO A 218 16.01 19.90 13.57
CA PRO A 218 17.19 19.05 13.74
C PRO A 218 17.41 18.22 12.48
N VAL A 219 18.66 18.16 12.03
CA VAL A 219 19.06 17.27 10.93
C VAL A 219 19.00 15.85 11.47
N ILE A 220 18.12 15.03 10.89
CA ILE A 220 17.98 13.62 11.26
C ILE A 220 18.94 12.81 10.39
N ASP A 221 19.84 12.09 11.04
CA ASP A 221 20.59 11.02 10.39
C ASP A 221 19.71 9.76 10.38
N TYR A 222 19.31 9.33 9.19
CA TYR A 222 18.43 8.19 9.01
C TYR A 222 19.18 6.85 9.12
N GLY A 223 20.51 6.83 9.06
CA GLY A 223 21.30 5.61 9.16
C GLY A 223 20.90 4.54 8.14
N PHE A 224 20.83 4.90 6.86
CA PHE A 224 20.39 4.02 5.77
C PHE A 224 21.28 2.78 5.60
N GLU A 225 22.52 2.81 6.07
CA GLU A 225 23.45 1.68 6.10
C GLU A 225 22.93 0.49 6.93
N THR A 226 22.04 0.73 7.90
CA THR A 226 21.43 -0.32 8.73
C THR A 226 20.12 -0.86 8.16
N ALA A 227 19.57 -0.22 7.13
CA ALA A 227 18.33 -0.65 6.50
C ALA A 227 18.58 -1.86 5.59
N TYR A 228 17.60 -2.76 5.50
CA TYR A 228 17.66 -3.90 4.58
C TYR A 228 17.40 -3.48 3.12
N PHE A 229 17.06 -2.22 2.90
CA PHE A 229 16.70 -1.63 1.61
C PHE A 229 17.48 -0.34 1.39
N LYS A 230 17.64 0.02 0.12
CA LYS A 230 18.30 1.24 -0.33
C LYS A 230 17.40 2.08 -1.23
N LYS A 231 16.41 1.47 -1.86
CA LYS A 231 15.51 2.10 -2.82
C LYS A 231 14.08 1.63 -2.58
N VAL A 232 13.15 2.48 -2.98
CA VAL A 232 11.73 2.13 -3.02
C VAL A 232 11.09 2.81 -4.22
N LYS A 233 10.28 2.04 -4.95
CA LYS A 233 9.32 2.58 -5.91
C LYS A 233 7.95 2.50 -5.25
N SER A 234 7.30 3.65 -5.05
CA SER A 234 5.93 3.73 -4.53
C SER A 234 5.01 4.31 -5.58
N SER A 235 3.82 3.72 -5.71
CA SER A 235 2.75 4.18 -6.58
C SER A 235 1.48 4.30 -5.75
N ILE A 236 0.99 5.54 -5.57
CA ILE A 236 -0.23 5.82 -4.82
C ILE A 236 -1.43 5.42 -5.67
N ILE A 237 -2.40 4.73 -5.07
CA ILE A 237 -3.66 4.34 -5.69
C ILE A 237 -4.65 5.49 -5.50
N ARG A 238 -4.84 6.31 -6.53
CA ARG A 238 -5.62 7.55 -6.44
C ARG A 238 -7.12 7.30 -6.41
N GLU A 239 -7.59 6.31 -7.17
CA GLU A 239 -9.02 5.98 -7.25
C GLU A 239 -9.57 5.47 -5.91
N GLY A 240 -8.69 4.94 -5.04
CA GLY A 240 -9.04 4.51 -3.68
C GLY A 240 -9.43 5.66 -2.74
N ASN A 241 -9.09 6.91 -3.08
CA ASN A 241 -9.40 8.09 -2.27
C ASN A 241 -10.78 8.69 -2.57
N ASN A 242 -11.47 8.22 -3.62
CA ASN A 242 -12.82 8.68 -3.91
C ASN A 242 -13.83 7.92 -3.04
N THR A 243 -14.27 8.58 -1.96
CA THR A 243 -15.19 8.02 -0.95
C THR A 243 -16.65 7.96 -1.39
N ASP A 244 -17.01 8.57 -2.53
CA ASP A 244 -18.38 8.51 -3.07
C ASP A 244 -18.69 7.16 -3.73
N ASN A 245 -17.66 6.33 -3.93
CA ASN A 245 -17.81 4.98 -4.45
C ASN A 245 -18.50 4.03 -3.46
N PRO A 246 -19.06 2.90 -3.94
CA PRO A 246 -19.70 1.91 -3.07
C PRO A 246 -18.80 1.34 -1.97
N TRP A 247 -17.49 1.30 -2.18
CA TRP A 247 -16.51 0.82 -1.19
C TRP A 247 -16.10 1.89 -0.16
N SER A 248 -16.60 3.13 -0.27
CA SER A 248 -16.32 4.23 0.66
C SER A 248 -14.82 4.36 0.94
N SER A 249 -14.41 4.42 2.22
CA SER A 249 -13.01 4.56 2.63
C SER A 249 -12.20 3.26 2.64
N ALA A 250 -12.71 2.19 2.04
CA ALA A 250 -12.03 0.90 2.05
C ALA A 250 -10.62 1.02 1.44
N PHE A 251 -10.41 1.75 0.35
CA PHE A 251 -9.10 1.79 -0.32
C PHE A 251 -8.36 3.13 -0.13
N THR A 252 -8.77 3.93 0.86
CA THR A 252 -8.18 5.24 1.10
C THR A 252 -6.73 5.14 1.53
N ASP A 253 -5.93 6.07 1.00
CA ASP A 253 -4.50 6.16 1.21
C ASP A 253 -3.77 4.86 0.86
N MET A 254 -4.22 4.06 -0.12
CA MET A 254 -3.48 2.86 -0.53
C MET A 254 -2.32 3.20 -1.47
N SER A 255 -1.26 2.39 -1.41
CA SER A 255 -0.11 2.44 -2.30
C SER A 255 0.46 1.06 -2.55
N PHE A 256 1.06 0.88 -3.72
CA PHE A 256 1.90 -0.25 -4.04
C PHE A 256 3.37 0.14 -3.96
N MET A 257 4.16 -0.61 -3.19
CA MET A 257 5.58 -0.39 -2.96
C MET A 257 6.40 -1.61 -3.41
N VAL A 258 7.51 -1.32 -4.10
CA VAL A 258 8.57 -2.27 -4.43
C VAL A 258 9.84 -1.79 -3.75
N ILE A 259 10.40 -2.60 -2.87
CA ILE A 259 11.57 -2.31 -2.04
C ILE A 259 12.78 -3.07 -2.58
N ASP A 260 13.91 -2.36 -2.77
CA ASP A 260 15.19 -2.92 -3.24
C ASP A 260 16.37 -2.48 -2.36
#